data_AF-A0A328S4I2-F1
#
_entry.id   AF-A0A328S4I2-F1
#
_cell.length_a   1.000
_cell.length_b   1.000
_cell.length_c   1.000
_cell.angle_alpha   90.00
_cell.angle_beta   90.00
_cell.angle_gamma   90.00
#
_symmetry.space_group_name_H-M   'P 1'
#
loop_
_entity.id
_entity.type
_entity.pdbx_description
1 polymer ?
#
loop_
_entity_poly.entity_id
_entity_poly.type
_entity_poly.pdbx_seq_one_letter_code
_entity_poly.pdbx_strand_id
1 'polypeptide(L)'
;MLMIPISAGCGALHDADNIYSLPKIVDIIMKNTRADDAIALVKAITLSKAGGMDNKTSKFDVNNSNTVNEIIENNVNLYELLEMSAKYDKISSELVNGLPVISKYGFPIFTKLYDEYARNDVTLELFLTLLAKVPDTLITRKYGEEVAINVSKRANNILKETEIGTNERLKQITEFDTFLRNKKYNPGTTADFTAASLFVGLVDKYSKEGL
;
A
#
# COMPACT_ATOMS: atom_id res chain seq x y z
N MET A 1 5.61 4.21 5.90
CA MET A 1 4.63 3.52 6.76
C MET A 1 4.53 2.05 6.39
N LEU A 2 4.02 1.70 5.21
CA LEU A 2 3.74 0.31 4.80
C LEU A 2 4.97 -0.63 4.82
N MET A 3 6.10 -0.18 4.30
CA MET A 3 7.31 -1.02 4.15
C MET A 3 7.93 -1.44 5.49
N ILE A 4 7.77 -0.67 6.56
CA ILE A 4 8.49 -0.93 7.83
C ILE A 4 8.02 -2.25 8.47
N PRO A 5 6.70 -2.45 8.73
CA PRO A 5 6.24 -3.73 9.26
C PRO A 5 6.47 -4.90 8.31
N ILE A 6 6.39 -4.67 6.99
CA ILE A 6 6.65 -5.70 5.98
C ILE A 6 8.11 -6.15 6.04
N SER A 7 9.07 -5.22 6.08
CA SER A 7 10.49 -5.54 6.22
C SER A 7 10.80 -6.26 7.53
N ALA A 8 10.19 -5.82 8.64
CA ALA A 8 10.31 -6.52 9.92
C ALA A 8 9.75 -7.95 9.84
N GLY A 9 8.61 -8.12 9.18
CA GLY A 9 8.01 -9.44 8.93
C GLY A 9 8.89 -10.34 8.06
N CYS A 10 9.46 -9.80 6.98
CA CYS A 10 10.39 -10.54 6.14
C CYS A 10 11.64 -10.98 6.92
N GLY A 11 12.18 -10.10 7.77
CA GLY A 11 13.35 -10.43 8.61
C GLY A 11 13.05 -11.42 9.74
N ALA A 12 11.77 -11.61 10.09
CA ALA A 12 11.31 -12.58 11.09
C ALA A 12 10.92 -13.94 10.49
N LEU A 13 10.98 -14.11 9.17
CA LEU A 13 10.81 -15.42 8.53
C LEU A 13 12.02 -16.30 8.86
N HIS A 14 11.77 -17.54 9.31
CA HIS A 14 12.81 -18.55 9.49
C HIS A 14 13.03 -19.36 8.21
N ASP A 15 14.14 -20.11 8.12
CA ASP A 15 14.50 -20.89 6.91
C ASP A 15 13.42 -21.90 6.45
N ALA A 16 12.56 -22.34 7.38
CA ALA A 16 11.45 -23.25 7.08
C ALA A 16 10.16 -22.51 6.64
N ASP A 17 10.09 -21.20 6.84
CA ASP A 17 8.95 -20.39 6.46
C ASP A 17 9.02 -20.01 4.97
N ASN A 18 7.85 -19.94 4.35
CA ASN A 18 7.71 -19.38 3.02
C ASN A 18 7.09 -17.98 3.11
N ILE A 19 7.20 -17.19 2.04
CA ILE A 19 6.65 -15.82 2.00
C ILE A 19 5.12 -15.77 2.23
N TYR A 20 4.39 -16.87 2.05
CA TYR A 20 2.96 -16.93 2.36
C TYR A 20 2.66 -16.91 3.88
N SER A 21 3.67 -17.13 4.73
CA SER A 21 3.58 -16.89 6.19
C SER A 21 3.62 -15.40 6.56
N LEU A 22 4.10 -14.53 5.66
CA LEU A 22 4.31 -13.10 5.92
C LEU A 22 3.06 -12.37 6.44
N PRO A 23 1.85 -12.54 5.87
CA PRO A 23 0.61 -12.00 6.42
C PRO A 23 0.43 -12.22 7.93
N LYS A 24 0.64 -13.46 8.38
CA LYS A 24 0.48 -13.86 9.77
C LYS A 24 1.57 -13.25 10.66
N ILE A 25 2.81 -13.21 10.18
CA ILE A 25 3.93 -12.62 10.92
C ILE A 25 3.73 -11.12 11.08
N VAL A 26 3.32 -10.41 10.02
CA VAL A 26 3.02 -8.99 10.10
C VAL A 26 1.85 -8.71 11.05
N ASP A 27 0.80 -9.53 11.04
CA ASP A 27 -0.30 -9.42 12.01
C ASP A 27 0.19 -9.57 13.46
N ILE A 28 1.06 -10.55 13.74
CA ILE A 28 1.68 -10.73 15.06
C ILE A 28 2.53 -9.51 15.45
N ILE A 29 3.40 -9.04 14.55
CA ILE A 29 4.25 -7.87 14.80
C ILE A 29 3.38 -6.65 15.12
N MET A 30 2.39 -6.36 14.28
CA MET A 30 1.51 -5.21 14.44
C MET A 30 0.80 -5.26 15.80
N LYS A 31 0.19 -6.39 16.16
CA LYS A 31 -0.52 -6.56 17.44
C LYS A 31 0.39 -6.46 18.68
N ASN A 32 1.70 -6.62 18.52
CA ASN A 32 2.68 -6.51 19.59
C ASN A 32 3.50 -5.21 19.55
N THR A 33 3.12 -4.26 18.68
CA THR A 33 3.66 -2.90 18.71
C THR A 33 3.36 -2.22 20.05
N ARG A 34 4.08 -1.14 20.33
CA ARG A 34 4.00 -0.38 21.57
C ARG A 34 3.66 1.09 21.28
N ALA A 35 3.44 1.85 22.35
CA ALA A 35 3.08 3.27 22.24
C ALA A 35 4.20 4.12 21.61
N ASP A 36 5.46 3.74 21.78
CA ASP A 36 6.60 4.36 21.12
C ASP A 36 6.56 4.20 19.59
N ASP A 37 6.13 3.04 19.06
CA ASP A 37 5.90 2.84 17.62
C ASP A 37 4.81 3.79 17.08
N ALA A 38 3.72 3.95 17.82
CA ALA A 38 2.64 4.88 17.47
C ALA A 38 3.13 6.34 17.48
N ILE A 39 3.87 6.73 18.51
CA ILE A 39 4.47 8.07 18.63
C ILE A 39 5.47 8.32 17.50
N ALA A 40 6.28 7.33 17.14
CA ALA A 40 7.22 7.42 16.03
C ALA A 40 6.50 7.64 14.70
N LEU A 41 5.37 6.96 14.47
CA LEU A 41 4.54 7.20 13.29
C LEU A 41 3.97 8.62 13.27
N VAL A 42 3.37 9.09 14.38
CA VAL A 42 2.81 10.45 14.47
C VAL A 42 3.89 11.49 14.15
N LYS A 43 5.07 11.37 14.78
CA LYS A 43 6.21 12.27 14.52
C LYS A 43 6.66 12.22 13.05
N ALA A 44 6.75 11.03 12.46
CA ALA A 44 7.14 10.86 11.06
C ALA A 44 6.14 11.54 10.11
N ILE A 45 4.85 11.40 10.39
CA ILE A 45 3.77 12.03 9.62
C ILE A 45 3.82 13.57 9.72
N THR A 46 4.01 14.10 10.93
CA THR A 46 4.15 15.56 11.15
C THR A 46 5.37 16.12 10.41
N LEU A 47 6.51 15.42 10.48
CA LEU A 47 7.75 15.82 9.80
C LEU A 47 7.64 15.75 8.28
N SER A 48 6.96 14.73 7.74
CA SER A 48 6.83 14.54 6.30
C SER A 48 5.81 15.48 5.65
N LYS A 49 5.03 16.24 6.45
CA LYS A 49 3.92 17.08 5.98
C LYS A 49 2.99 16.31 5.03
N ALA A 50 2.64 15.08 5.40
CA ALA A 50 1.85 14.22 4.52
C ALA A 50 0.52 14.91 4.14
N GLY A 51 0.17 14.89 2.85
CA GLY A 51 -1.02 15.59 2.35
C GLY A 51 -2.34 14.86 2.67
N GLY A 52 -3.45 15.61 2.71
CA GLY A 52 -4.79 15.02 2.85
C GLY A 52 -5.20 14.65 4.29
N MET A 53 -4.60 15.34 5.26
CA MET A 53 -4.95 15.24 6.69
C MET A 53 -5.69 16.46 7.23
N ASP A 54 -6.01 17.43 6.36
CA ASP A 54 -6.76 18.63 6.73
C ASP A 54 -8.20 18.24 7.13
N ASN A 55 -8.73 18.87 8.18
CA ASN A 55 -10.11 18.73 8.67
C ASN A 55 -10.52 17.34 9.21
N LYS A 56 -9.59 16.56 9.79
CA LYS A 56 -9.93 15.28 10.42
C LYS A 56 -10.19 15.41 11.92
N THR A 57 -11.33 14.89 12.36
CA THR A 57 -11.79 14.87 13.76
C THR A 57 -11.58 13.49 14.41
N SER A 58 -10.52 12.77 14.05
CA SER A 58 -10.17 11.54 14.78
C SER A 58 -9.65 11.88 16.17
N LYS A 59 -9.89 11.01 17.14
CA LYS A 59 -9.37 11.12 18.51
C LYS A 59 -7.87 11.47 18.54
N PHE A 60 -7.08 10.87 17.64
CA PHE A 60 -5.64 11.11 17.50
C PHE A 60 -5.32 11.82 16.18
N ASP A 61 -5.65 13.10 16.07
CA ASP A 61 -5.26 13.93 14.93
C ASP A 61 -3.79 14.34 15.04
N VAL A 62 -2.97 14.01 14.04
CA VAL A 62 -1.54 14.37 13.99
C VAL A 62 -1.27 15.89 13.99
N ASN A 63 -2.28 16.71 13.69
CA ASN A 63 -2.20 18.17 13.79
C ASN A 63 -2.48 18.69 15.20
N ASN A 64 -3.01 17.86 16.10
CA ASN A 64 -3.23 18.20 17.49
C ASN A 64 -1.94 17.99 18.31
N SER A 65 -1.45 19.07 18.93
CA SER A 65 -0.25 19.03 19.77
C SER A 65 -0.38 18.09 20.98
N ASN A 66 -1.60 17.77 21.41
CA ASN A 66 -1.86 16.86 22.53
C ASN A 66 -1.85 15.38 22.15
N THR A 67 -1.87 15.02 20.86
CA THR A 67 -2.02 13.62 20.44
C THR A 67 -0.93 12.70 20.96
N VAL A 68 0.32 13.18 21.06
CA VAL A 68 1.41 12.39 21.66
C VAL A 68 1.15 12.09 23.13
N ASN A 69 0.68 13.07 23.90
CA ASN A 69 0.36 12.87 25.32
C ASN A 69 -0.80 11.89 25.49
N GLU A 70 -1.86 12.02 24.68
CA GLU A 70 -2.99 11.10 24.74
C GLU A 70 -2.62 9.66 24.40
N ILE A 71 -1.70 9.45 23.44
CA ILE A 71 -1.15 8.12 23.14
C ILE A 71 -0.42 7.54 24.36
N ILE A 72 0.39 8.36 25.05
CA ILE A 72 1.12 7.95 26.25
C ILE A 72 0.15 7.61 27.39
N GLU A 73 -0.78 8.51 27.71
CA GLU A 73 -1.74 8.37 28.82
C GLU A 73 -2.64 7.15 28.65
N ASN A 74 -3.06 6.86 27.41
CA ASN A 74 -3.93 5.72 27.10
C ASN A 74 -3.15 4.46 26.69
N ASN A 75 -1.81 4.51 26.67
CA ASN A 75 -0.92 3.44 26.22
C ASN A 75 -1.32 2.84 24.85
N VAL A 76 -1.69 3.69 23.90
CA VAL A 76 -2.20 3.26 22.58
C VAL A 76 -1.05 2.80 21.70
N ASN A 77 -1.08 1.56 21.24
CA ASN A 77 -0.06 1.04 20.33
C ASN A 77 -0.31 1.38 18.86
N LEU A 78 0.65 1.06 17.98
CA LEU A 78 0.55 1.37 16.56
C LEU A 78 -0.61 0.63 15.87
N TYR A 79 -0.87 -0.62 16.23
CA TYR A 79 -2.01 -1.38 15.69
C TYR A 79 -3.34 -0.71 16.02
N GLU A 80 -3.58 -0.39 17.29
CA GLU A 80 -4.80 0.27 17.76
C GLU A 80 -4.98 1.64 17.09
N LEU A 81 -3.90 2.41 16.96
CA LEU A 81 -3.93 3.69 16.26
C LEU A 81 -4.36 3.54 14.79
N LEU A 82 -3.80 2.57 14.06
CA LEU A 82 -4.14 2.32 12.66
C LEU A 82 -5.52 1.67 12.49
N GLU A 83 -5.99 0.89 13.45
CA GLU A 83 -7.32 0.27 13.43
C GLU A 83 -8.41 1.35 13.38
N MET A 84 -8.23 2.47 14.08
CA MET A 84 -9.14 3.62 14.06
C MET A 84 -9.27 4.27 12.67
N SER A 85 -8.25 4.17 11.82
CA SER A 85 -8.25 4.71 10.45
C SER A 85 -8.50 3.66 9.37
N ALA A 86 -8.46 2.37 9.67
CA ALA A 86 -8.58 1.28 8.69
C ALA A 86 -9.86 1.31 7.84
N LYS A 87 -10.96 1.89 8.35
CA LYS A 87 -12.20 2.02 7.57
C LYS A 87 -12.11 3.00 6.39
N TYR A 88 -11.20 3.98 6.42
CA TYR A 88 -11.06 5.01 5.38
C TYR A 88 -9.60 5.21 4.93
N ASP A 89 -8.67 4.40 5.42
CA ASP A 89 -7.27 4.37 5.01
C ASP A 89 -6.90 2.95 4.60
N LYS A 90 -6.66 2.74 3.31
CA LYS A 90 -6.30 1.41 2.82
C LYS A 90 -4.91 0.98 3.25
N ILE A 91 -3.97 1.89 3.53
CA ILE A 91 -2.66 1.49 4.06
C ILE A 91 -2.80 1.03 5.51
N SER A 92 -3.60 1.74 6.32
CA SER A 92 -3.93 1.28 7.67
C SER A 92 -4.65 -0.06 7.63
N SER A 93 -5.66 -0.20 6.75
CA SER A 93 -6.39 -1.45 6.53
C SER A 93 -5.46 -2.59 6.12
N GLU A 94 -4.48 -2.31 5.26
CA GLU A 94 -3.50 -3.31 4.82
C GLU A 94 -2.68 -3.85 5.99
N LEU A 95 -2.20 -2.96 6.86
CA LEU A 95 -1.37 -3.36 8.00
C LEU A 95 -2.15 -4.09 9.11
N VAL A 96 -3.35 -3.63 9.45
CA VAL A 96 -4.13 -4.23 10.55
C VAL A 96 -4.80 -5.55 10.17
N ASN A 97 -4.92 -5.85 8.87
CA ASN A 97 -5.55 -7.09 8.38
C ASN A 97 -4.55 -8.08 7.77
N GLY A 98 -3.24 -7.91 8.03
CA GLY A 98 -2.22 -8.86 7.56
C GLY A 98 -1.99 -8.85 6.05
N LEU A 99 -1.94 -7.67 5.43
CA LEU A 99 -1.59 -7.45 4.03
C LEU A 99 -2.53 -8.11 2.99
N PRO A 100 -3.87 -7.95 3.09
CA PRO A 100 -4.81 -8.63 2.20
C PRO A 100 -4.67 -8.24 0.73
N VAL A 101 -4.30 -7.01 0.38
CA VAL A 101 -4.18 -6.58 -1.02
C VAL A 101 -2.89 -7.13 -1.63
N ILE A 102 -1.77 -7.01 -0.91
CA ILE A 102 -0.46 -7.49 -1.36
C ILE A 102 -0.48 -9.01 -1.47
N SER A 103 -0.97 -9.73 -0.47
CA SER A 103 -0.99 -11.21 -0.48
C SER A 103 -1.95 -11.79 -1.53
N LYS A 104 -3.11 -11.16 -1.75
CA LYS A 104 -4.13 -11.67 -2.68
C LYS A 104 -3.87 -11.29 -4.13
N TYR A 105 -3.31 -10.12 -4.39
CA TYR A 105 -3.15 -9.60 -5.74
C TYR A 105 -1.69 -9.30 -6.06
N GLY A 106 -1.05 -8.46 -5.26
CA GLY A 106 0.29 -7.94 -5.55
C GLY A 106 1.35 -9.03 -5.74
N PHE A 107 1.62 -9.80 -4.68
CA PHE A 107 2.62 -10.85 -4.70
C PHE A 107 2.33 -11.97 -5.72
N PRO A 108 1.08 -12.48 -5.86
CA PRO A 108 0.75 -13.45 -6.90
C PRO A 108 1.02 -12.95 -8.33
N ILE A 109 0.69 -11.70 -8.64
CA ILE A 109 0.93 -11.12 -9.98
C ILE A 109 2.42 -10.99 -10.25
N PHE A 110 3.19 -10.50 -9.27
CA PHE A 110 4.64 -10.43 -9.40
C PHE A 110 5.23 -11.79 -9.73
N THR A 111 4.91 -12.81 -8.91
CA THR A 111 5.45 -14.16 -9.05
C THR A 111 5.11 -14.77 -10.42
N LYS A 112 3.90 -14.49 -10.92
CA LYS A 112 3.46 -14.98 -12.23
C LYS A 112 4.27 -14.38 -13.39
N LEU A 113 4.64 -13.10 -13.30
CA LEU A 113 5.10 -12.34 -14.46
C LEU A 113 6.61 -12.05 -14.45
N TYR A 114 7.27 -12.17 -13.31
CA TYR A 114 8.63 -11.69 -13.13
C TYR A 114 9.63 -12.32 -14.10
N ASP A 115 9.53 -13.63 -14.33
CA ASP A 115 10.47 -14.36 -15.20
C ASP A 115 10.07 -14.29 -16.69
N GLU A 116 8.84 -13.86 -17.00
CA GLU A 116 8.30 -13.81 -18.36
C GLU A 116 8.43 -12.42 -19.01
N TYR A 117 8.41 -11.35 -18.21
CA TYR A 117 8.32 -9.97 -18.70
C TYR A 117 9.40 -9.07 -18.14
N ALA A 118 9.68 -7.97 -18.83
CA ALA A 118 10.60 -6.96 -18.33
C ALA A 118 10.08 -6.32 -17.03
N ARG A 119 11.00 -5.96 -16.13
CA ARG A 119 10.67 -5.39 -14.80
C ARG A 119 9.72 -4.19 -14.86
N ASN A 120 9.85 -3.34 -15.88
CA ASN A 120 8.97 -2.19 -16.06
C ASN A 120 7.53 -2.64 -16.40
N ASP A 121 7.38 -3.64 -17.27
CA ASP A 121 6.07 -4.18 -17.65
C ASP A 121 5.40 -4.87 -16.45
N VAL A 122 6.16 -5.64 -15.66
CA VAL A 122 5.65 -6.25 -14.42
C VAL A 122 5.19 -5.17 -13.44
N THR A 123 5.95 -4.08 -13.29
CA THR A 123 5.61 -2.95 -12.41
C THR A 123 4.32 -2.24 -12.87
N LEU A 124 4.18 -2.00 -14.18
CA LEU A 124 2.98 -1.40 -14.76
C LEU A 124 1.76 -2.32 -14.59
N GLU A 125 1.93 -3.63 -14.79
CA GLU A 125 0.87 -4.61 -14.62
C GLU A 125 0.38 -4.69 -13.17
N LEU A 126 1.32 -4.70 -12.21
CA LEU A 126 1.02 -4.63 -10.79
C LEU A 126 0.22 -3.37 -10.46
N PHE A 127 0.72 -2.21 -10.88
CA PHE A 127 0.09 -0.93 -10.62
C PHE A 127 -1.34 -0.87 -11.16
N LEU A 128 -1.53 -1.24 -12.43
CA LEU A 128 -2.85 -1.24 -13.06
C LEU A 128 -3.80 -2.22 -12.38
N THR A 129 -3.32 -3.42 -12.04
CA THR A 129 -4.17 -4.43 -11.40
C THR A 129 -4.59 -4.03 -10.00
N LEU A 130 -3.66 -3.50 -9.21
CA LEU A 130 -3.96 -2.99 -7.87
C LEU A 130 -4.97 -1.83 -7.94
N LEU A 131 -4.77 -0.89 -8.86
CA LEU A 131 -5.69 0.25 -9.06
C LEU A 131 -7.08 -0.21 -9.52
N ALA A 132 -7.14 -1.23 -10.38
CA ALA A 132 -8.38 -1.80 -10.88
C ALA A 132 -9.18 -2.53 -9.79
N LYS A 133 -8.50 -3.16 -8.83
CA LYS A 133 -9.12 -3.95 -7.75
C LYS A 133 -9.50 -3.12 -6.53
N VAL A 134 -8.71 -2.10 -6.20
CA VAL A 134 -8.87 -1.32 -4.97
C VAL A 134 -8.90 0.17 -5.33
N PRO A 135 -10.04 0.86 -5.18
CA PRO A 135 -10.11 2.31 -5.37
C PRO A 135 -9.12 3.04 -4.46
N ASP A 136 -8.39 3.98 -5.05
CA ASP A 136 -7.29 4.66 -4.37
C ASP A 136 -7.77 5.59 -3.25
N THR A 137 -7.18 5.45 -2.06
CA THR A 137 -7.58 6.23 -0.88
C THR A 137 -7.30 7.72 -1.03
N LEU A 138 -6.18 8.10 -1.65
CA LEU A 138 -5.82 9.50 -1.82
C LEU A 138 -6.77 10.20 -2.80
N ILE A 139 -7.18 9.49 -3.85
CA ILE A 139 -8.20 9.98 -4.79
C ILE A 139 -9.56 10.08 -4.09
N THR A 140 -10.00 9.02 -3.39
CA THR A 140 -11.27 9.02 -2.64
C THR A 140 -11.34 10.18 -1.66
N ARG A 141 -10.26 10.45 -0.93
CA ARG A 141 -10.19 11.56 0.04
C ARG A 141 -10.31 12.93 -0.60
N LYS A 142 -9.65 13.16 -1.75
CA LYS A 142 -9.60 14.48 -2.39
C LYS A 142 -10.77 14.75 -3.33
N TYR A 143 -11.34 13.72 -3.93
CA TYR A 143 -12.27 13.85 -5.05
C TYR A 143 -13.54 12.99 -4.92
N GLY A 144 -13.65 12.20 -3.84
CA GLY A 144 -14.80 11.32 -3.60
C GLY A 144 -14.64 9.92 -4.19
N GLU A 145 -15.43 8.99 -3.67
CA GLU A 145 -15.38 7.56 -4.00
C GLU A 145 -15.75 7.29 -5.47
N GLU A 146 -16.74 7.99 -6.01
CA GLU A 146 -17.15 7.81 -7.42
C GLU A 146 -16.01 8.09 -8.41
N VAL A 147 -15.19 9.11 -8.13
CA VAL A 147 -14.02 9.45 -8.95
C VAL A 147 -12.97 8.36 -8.84
N ALA A 148 -12.68 7.87 -7.64
CA ALA A 148 -11.74 6.77 -7.45
C ALA A 148 -12.19 5.50 -8.18
N ILE A 149 -13.48 5.15 -8.11
CA ILE A 149 -14.07 4.03 -8.86
C ILE A 149 -13.95 4.25 -10.37
N ASN A 150 -14.17 5.47 -10.88
CA ASN A 150 -13.99 5.76 -12.31
C ASN A 150 -12.53 5.54 -12.76
N VAL A 151 -11.57 5.98 -11.95
CA VAL A 151 -10.14 5.75 -12.20
C VAL A 151 -9.82 4.26 -12.20
N SER A 152 -10.31 3.49 -11.23
CA SER A 152 -10.16 2.02 -11.20
C SER A 152 -10.75 1.34 -12.43
N LYS A 153 -11.92 1.78 -12.91
CA LYS A 153 -12.54 1.26 -14.13
C LYS A 153 -11.69 1.50 -15.37
N ARG A 154 -11.07 2.68 -15.50
CA ARG A 154 -10.15 2.98 -16.61
C ARG A 154 -8.93 2.08 -16.59
N ALA A 155 -8.30 1.89 -15.43
CA ALA A 155 -7.19 0.93 -15.29
C ALA A 155 -7.61 -0.50 -15.68
N ASN A 156 -8.80 -0.92 -15.27
CA ASN A 156 -9.35 -2.23 -15.63
C ASN A 156 -9.65 -2.38 -17.13
N ASN A 157 -10.02 -1.31 -17.83
CA ASN A 157 -10.24 -1.38 -19.28
C ASN A 157 -8.91 -1.59 -20.02
N ILE A 158 -7.85 -0.88 -19.63
CA ILE A 158 -6.50 -1.09 -20.20
C ILE A 158 -6.10 -2.56 -20.02
N LEU A 159 -6.29 -3.12 -18.82
CA LEU A 159 -6.01 -4.53 -18.53
C LEU A 159 -6.74 -5.51 -19.45
N LYS A 160 -7.97 -5.19 -19.87
CA LYS A 160 -8.80 -6.07 -20.71
C LYS A 160 -8.55 -5.90 -22.20
N GLU A 161 -8.19 -4.70 -22.62
CA GLU A 161 -8.14 -4.31 -24.04
C GLU A 161 -6.74 -4.44 -24.63
N THR A 162 -5.71 -4.67 -23.81
CA THR A 162 -4.32 -4.67 -24.26
C THR A 162 -3.49 -5.75 -23.57
N GLU A 163 -2.47 -6.24 -24.27
CA GLU A 163 -1.53 -7.24 -23.78
C GLU A 163 -0.25 -6.60 -23.22
N ILE A 164 0.37 -7.28 -22.25
CA ILE A 164 1.60 -6.83 -21.57
C ILE A 164 2.75 -6.66 -22.59
N GLY A 165 3.52 -5.59 -22.46
CA GLY A 165 4.71 -5.32 -23.30
C GLY A 165 4.40 -4.83 -24.72
N THR A 166 3.13 -4.59 -25.07
CA THR A 166 2.77 -4.10 -26.41
C THR A 166 2.84 -2.57 -26.53
N ASN A 167 3.09 -2.06 -27.74
CA ASN A 167 3.05 -0.61 -28.00
C ASN A 167 1.65 -0.01 -27.75
N GLU A 168 0.59 -0.78 -28.00
CA GLU A 168 -0.78 -0.35 -27.73
C GLU A 168 -1.03 -0.20 -26.21
N ARG A 169 -0.53 -1.15 -25.40
CA ARG A 169 -0.53 -1.04 -23.93
C ARG A 169 0.12 0.25 -23.47
N LEU A 170 1.33 0.53 -23.96
CA LEU A 170 2.09 1.71 -23.57
C LEU A 170 1.36 3.01 -23.97
N LYS A 171 0.74 3.03 -25.14
CA LYS A 171 -0.06 4.17 -25.61
C LYS A 171 -1.26 4.42 -24.67
N GLN A 172 -2.05 3.40 -24.36
CA GLN A 172 -3.21 3.56 -23.47
C GLN A 172 -2.80 3.98 -22.05
N ILE A 173 -1.70 3.43 -21.52
CA ILE A 173 -1.15 3.85 -20.23
C ILE A 173 -0.75 5.33 -20.27
N THR A 174 -0.08 5.77 -21.35
CA THR A 174 0.36 7.16 -21.50
C THR A 174 -0.83 8.13 -21.57
N GLU A 175 -1.89 7.76 -22.28
CA GLU A 175 -3.14 8.53 -22.35
C GLU A 175 -3.82 8.60 -20.97
N PHE A 176 -3.89 7.47 -20.26
CA PHE A 176 -4.47 7.40 -18.93
C PHE A 176 -3.69 8.22 -17.90
N ASP A 177 -2.37 8.13 -17.93
CA ASP A 177 -1.47 8.90 -17.08
C ASP A 177 -1.57 10.42 -17.35
N THR A 178 -1.70 10.81 -18.63
CA THR A 178 -2.00 12.19 -19.02
C THR A 178 -3.34 12.67 -18.47
N PHE A 179 -4.39 11.83 -18.54
CA PHE A 179 -5.69 12.11 -17.92
C PHE A 179 -5.57 12.32 -16.41
N LEU A 180 -4.87 11.44 -15.70
CA LEU A 180 -4.66 11.53 -14.25
C LEU A 180 -3.96 12.83 -13.87
N ARG A 181 -2.86 13.19 -14.56
CA ARG A 181 -2.14 14.44 -14.34
C ARG A 181 -2.99 15.68 -14.59
N ASN A 182 -3.72 15.72 -15.72
CA ASN A 182 -4.57 16.85 -16.07
C ASN A 182 -5.67 17.09 -15.02
N LYS A 183 -6.19 16.00 -14.44
CA LYS A 183 -7.20 16.07 -13.37
C LYS A 183 -6.61 16.16 -11.96
N LYS A 184 -5.27 16.06 -11.82
CA LYS A 184 -4.53 15.96 -10.55
C LYS A 184 -4.96 14.76 -9.69
N TYR A 185 -5.50 13.72 -10.32
CA TYR A 185 -5.85 12.46 -9.67
C TYR A 185 -4.58 11.67 -9.41
N ASN A 186 -4.08 11.72 -8.17
CA ASN A 186 -2.86 11.03 -7.77
C ASN A 186 -3.21 9.70 -7.08
N PRO A 187 -3.02 8.54 -7.73
CA PRO A 187 -3.21 7.22 -7.12
C PRO A 187 -2.01 6.83 -6.23
N GLY A 188 -1.74 7.62 -5.20
CA GLY A 188 -0.56 7.46 -4.35
C GLY A 188 -0.60 6.18 -3.50
N THR A 189 -1.77 5.80 -3.00
CA THR A 189 -1.92 4.55 -2.22
C THR A 189 -1.66 3.32 -3.08
N THR A 190 -2.06 3.36 -4.34
CA THR A 190 -1.77 2.31 -5.32
C THR A 190 -0.27 2.19 -5.58
N ALA A 191 0.44 3.32 -5.68
CA ALA A 191 1.89 3.31 -5.82
C ALA A 191 2.57 2.67 -4.59
N ASP A 192 2.10 2.98 -3.37
CA ASP A 192 2.61 2.36 -2.15
C ASP A 192 2.40 0.83 -2.15
N PHE A 193 1.22 0.35 -2.55
CA PHE A 193 0.95 -1.08 -2.70
C PHE A 193 1.78 -1.75 -3.78
N THR A 194 2.03 -1.05 -4.90
CA THR A 194 2.88 -1.55 -5.97
C THR A 194 4.32 -1.74 -5.47
N ALA A 195 4.87 -0.73 -4.79
CA ALA A 195 6.21 -0.80 -4.21
C ALA A 195 6.33 -1.93 -3.17
N ALA A 196 5.34 -2.07 -2.28
CA ALA A 196 5.33 -3.14 -1.29
C ALA A 196 5.20 -4.53 -1.92
N SER A 197 4.41 -4.67 -2.98
CA SER A 197 4.25 -5.94 -3.71
C SER A 197 5.53 -6.35 -4.42
N LEU A 198 6.21 -5.39 -5.07
CA LEU A 198 7.52 -5.59 -5.67
C LEU A 198 8.55 -6.01 -4.61
N PHE A 199 8.56 -5.34 -3.46
CA PHE A 199 9.48 -5.67 -2.36
C PHE A 199 9.30 -7.10 -1.87
N VAL A 200 8.07 -7.49 -1.53
CA VAL A 200 7.75 -8.86 -1.08
C VAL A 200 8.14 -9.89 -2.13
N GLY A 201 7.82 -9.63 -3.40
CA GLY A 201 8.18 -10.51 -4.51
C GLY A 201 9.68 -10.66 -4.71
N LEU A 202 10.44 -9.57 -4.63
CA LEU A 202 11.90 -9.59 -4.75
C LEU A 202 12.53 -10.33 -3.57
N VAL A 203 12.05 -10.12 -2.34
CA VAL A 203 12.53 -10.86 -1.17
C VAL A 203 12.32 -12.37 -1.34
N ASP A 204 11.13 -12.79 -1.79
CA ASP A 204 10.83 -14.21 -2.05
C ASP A 204 11.69 -14.81 -3.16
N LYS A 205 11.97 -14.05 -4.23
CA LYS A 205 12.83 -14.53 -5.31
C LYS A 205 14.27 -14.72 -4.85
N TYR A 206 14.85 -13.69 -4.22
CA TYR A 206 16.25 -13.74 -3.79
C TYR A 206 16.50 -14.68 -2.62
N SER A 207 15.50 -14.96 -1.77
CA SER A 207 15.64 -15.98 -0.73
C SER A 207 15.74 -17.40 -1.29
N LYS A 208 15.20 -17.65 -2.50
CA LYS A 208 15.24 -18.96 -3.16
C LYS A 208 16.45 -19.16 -4.07
N GLU A 209 16.84 -18.12 -4.80
CA GLU A 209 17.90 -18.20 -5.81
C GLU A 209 19.30 -17.98 -5.23
N GLY A 210 19.41 -17.39 -4.03
CA GLY A 210 20.68 -16.82 -3.54
C GLY A 210 21.03 -15.53 -4.28
N LEU A 211 21.87 -14.68 -3.68
CA LEU A 211 22.38 -13.46 -4.33
C LEU A 211 23.41 -13.78 -5.43
#